data_AF-F9ZPQ8-F1
#
_entry.id   AF-F9ZPQ8-F1
#
_cell.length_a   1.000
_cell.length_b   1.000
_cell.length_c   1.000
_cell.angle_alpha   90.00
_cell.angle_beta   90.00
_cell.angle_gamma   90.00
#
_symmetry.space_group_name_H-M   'P 1'
#
loop_
_entity.id
_entity.type
_entity.pdbx_description
1 polymer ?
#
loop_
_entity_poly.entity_id
_entity_poly.type
_entity_poly.pdbx_seq_one_letter_code
_entity_poly.pdbx_strand_id
1 'polypeptide(L)'
;MIEIIPDPDTPEDSQAWAKPFRFGVCRNALAHRIKEYSMPWPEFVSKLQAPVIVADKKQSRAIVPATFSTAYAKNEHVTGLTAMVLDIEQHGDGPQPMPVDDADEYLAETGLSFALWSTLSNRPKTPRYRVLFPLDGVLPPHNVKRAYGLLTASLETFAGVVDTSCFHAARLFFLPCVSPGREGEYTMHANVYGEWLRADRLAEAVQAIEDDERRQAEAKRQRVNQREYNGNSVIQSFNEQADIAQLLEQAGYRRRGKKWLSPSSHSGIPGIVQFEGGRVFCHHTSDPLYDPHGVDAFEVFARLWHGGDRRKAVAALRRKVAA
;
A
#
# COMPACT_ATOMS: atom_id res chain seq x y z
N MET A 1 8.85 7.41 -10.66
CA MET A 1 8.29 8.41 -11.59
C MET A 1 7.81 7.67 -12.81
N ILE A 2 6.49 7.61 -13.04
CA ILE A 2 5.98 7.24 -14.35
C ILE A 2 6.14 8.51 -15.17
N GLU A 3 7.00 8.47 -16.19
CA GLU A 3 7.04 9.53 -17.18
C GLU A 3 5.67 9.59 -17.86
N ILE A 4 4.88 10.60 -17.50
CA ILE A 4 3.72 11.03 -18.27
C ILE A 4 4.29 11.79 -19.49
N ILE A 5 5.00 11.07 -20.36
CA ILE A 5 5.49 11.62 -21.62
C ILE A 5 4.57 11.08 -22.71
N PRO A 6 3.87 11.96 -23.46
CA PRO A 6 3.08 11.52 -24.61
C PRO A 6 3.99 10.88 -25.66
N ASP A 7 3.49 9.83 -26.30
CA ASP A 7 4.18 9.07 -27.34
C ASP A 7 4.37 9.97 -28.59
N PRO A 8 5.61 10.23 -29.04
CA PRO A 8 5.86 11.12 -30.18
C PRO A 8 5.33 10.58 -31.52
N ASP A 9 4.98 9.30 -31.59
CA ASP A 9 4.44 8.66 -32.82
C ASP A 9 2.90 8.63 -32.86
N THR A 10 2.22 9.42 -32.02
CA THR A 10 0.75 9.52 -32.05
C THR A 10 0.31 10.21 -33.35
N PRO A 11 -0.50 9.57 -34.23
CA PRO A 11 -0.98 10.22 -35.44
C PRO A 11 -1.76 11.51 -35.11
N GLU A 12 -1.48 12.60 -35.81
CA GLU A 12 -2.16 13.91 -35.69
C GLU A 12 -3.70 13.85 -35.79
N ASP A 13 -4.27 12.73 -36.23
CA ASP A 13 -5.72 12.49 -36.41
C ASP A 13 -6.43 11.89 -35.18
N SER A 14 -5.74 11.72 -34.04
CA SER A 14 -6.39 11.32 -32.79
C SER A 14 -7.13 12.51 -32.16
N GLN A 15 -8.35 12.82 -32.63
CA GLN A 15 -9.26 13.74 -31.95
C GLN A 15 -9.79 13.11 -30.64
N ALA A 16 -8.92 12.75 -29.70
CA ALA A 16 -9.30 12.16 -28.41
C ALA A 16 -10.29 13.07 -27.64
N TRP A 17 -10.16 14.39 -27.79
CA TRP A 17 -11.07 15.40 -27.26
C TRP A 17 -12.48 15.39 -27.90
N ALA A 18 -12.65 14.78 -29.08
CA ALA A 18 -13.95 14.59 -29.72
C ALA A 18 -14.69 13.33 -29.22
N LYS A 19 -14.01 12.45 -28.45
CA LYS A 19 -14.65 11.27 -27.86
C LYS A 19 -15.72 11.71 -26.85
N PRO A 20 -16.85 10.98 -26.78
CA PRO A 20 -17.86 11.26 -25.78
C PRO A 20 -17.34 10.92 -24.37
N PHE A 21 -17.33 11.92 -23.49
CA PHE A 21 -17.13 11.73 -22.07
C PHE A 21 -18.42 11.16 -21.44
N ARG A 22 -18.30 9.97 -20.83
CA ARG A 22 -19.41 9.26 -20.17
C ARG A 22 -19.34 9.43 -18.67
N PHE A 23 -20.46 9.66 -18.02
CA PHE A 23 -20.52 9.83 -16.56
C PHE A 23 -21.94 9.63 -16.02
N GLY A 24 -22.03 9.31 -14.73
CA GLY A 24 -23.28 9.32 -13.99
C GLY A 24 -23.53 10.67 -13.31
N VAL A 25 -24.79 11.08 -13.21
CA VAL A 25 -25.22 12.24 -12.41
C VAL A 25 -26.27 11.81 -11.40
N CYS A 26 -26.01 12.14 -10.13
CA CYS A 26 -26.97 12.05 -9.05
C CYS A 26 -27.72 13.38 -8.90
N ARG A 27 -29.01 13.31 -8.57
CA ARG A 27 -29.83 14.52 -8.32
C ARG A 27 -29.26 15.35 -7.18
N ASN A 28 -28.71 14.69 -6.16
CA ASN A 28 -27.95 15.28 -5.07
C ASN A 28 -27.13 14.22 -4.31
N ALA A 29 -26.31 14.64 -3.35
CA ALA A 29 -25.44 13.73 -2.57
C ALA A 29 -26.18 12.70 -1.70
N LEU A 30 -27.48 12.88 -1.45
CA LEU A 30 -28.31 11.92 -0.70
C LEU A 30 -29.06 10.96 -1.63
N ALA A 31 -29.12 11.27 -2.93
CA ALA A 31 -29.82 10.49 -3.94
C ALA A 31 -28.81 9.67 -4.76
N HIS A 32 -28.56 8.43 -4.32
CA HIS A 32 -27.64 7.51 -5.02
C HIS A 32 -28.17 6.98 -6.37
N ARG A 33 -29.39 7.34 -6.78
CA ARG A 33 -29.90 7.01 -8.11
C ARG A 33 -29.18 7.85 -9.16
N ILE A 34 -28.58 7.17 -10.14
CA ILE A 34 -27.82 7.79 -11.21
C ILE A 34 -28.67 7.89 -12.47
N LYS A 35 -28.50 8.99 -13.20
CA LYS A 35 -28.79 9.06 -14.64
C LYS A 35 -27.46 9.15 -15.39
N GLU A 36 -27.23 8.26 -16.33
CA GLU A 36 -26.03 8.26 -17.17
C GLU A 36 -26.15 9.28 -18.29
N TYR A 37 -25.02 9.92 -18.60
CA TYR A 37 -24.85 10.91 -19.63
C TYR A 37 -23.63 10.58 -20.47
N SER A 38 -23.66 11.02 -21.72
CA SER A 38 -22.59 10.90 -22.69
C SER A 38 -22.63 12.13 -23.58
N MET A 39 -21.55 12.92 -23.62
CA MET A 39 -21.46 14.12 -24.44
C MET A 39 -20.00 14.41 -24.81
N PRO A 40 -19.73 15.19 -25.87
CA PRO A 40 -18.36 15.61 -26.18
C PRO A 40 -17.70 16.29 -24.99
N TRP A 41 -16.40 16.05 -24.78
CA TRP A 41 -15.66 16.64 -23.68
C TRP A 41 -15.69 18.17 -23.64
N PRO A 42 -15.52 18.90 -24.76
CA PRO A 42 -15.69 20.36 -24.76
C PRO A 42 -17.08 20.80 -24.28
N GLU A 43 -18.13 20.04 -24.60
CA GLU A 43 -19.50 20.33 -24.14
C GLU A 43 -19.62 20.13 -22.62
N PHE A 44 -19.05 19.03 -22.09
CA PHE A 44 -19.02 18.80 -20.65
C PHE A 44 -18.31 19.93 -19.91
N VAL A 45 -17.11 20.30 -20.38
CA VAL A 45 -16.31 21.40 -19.80
C VAL A 45 -17.08 22.72 -19.85
N SER A 46 -17.71 23.06 -20.98
CA SER A 46 -18.52 24.28 -21.10
C SER A 46 -19.64 24.34 -20.05
N LYS A 47 -20.29 23.22 -19.73
CA LYS A 47 -21.32 23.17 -18.68
C LYS A 47 -20.78 23.46 -17.27
N LEU A 48 -19.48 23.30 -17.04
CA LEU A 48 -18.89 23.62 -15.73
C LEU A 48 -18.77 25.13 -15.50
N GLN A 49 -18.73 25.95 -16.55
CA GLN A 49 -18.57 27.41 -16.43
C GLN A 49 -19.73 28.09 -15.69
N ALA A 50 -20.89 27.45 -15.60
CA ALA A 50 -22.09 27.99 -14.98
C ALA A 50 -22.39 27.29 -13.64
N PRO A 51 -21.89 27.80 -12.51
CA PRO A 51 -22.17 27.22 -11.20
C PRO A 51 -23.63 27.43 -10.82
N VAL A 52 -24.22 26.46 -10.12
CA VAL A 52 -25.55 26.65 -9.49
C VAL A 52 -25.42 27.38 -8.16
N ILE A 53 -26.30 28.35 -7.91
CA ILE A 53 -26.34 29.08 -6.64
C ILE A 53 -27.12 28.25 -5.61
N VAL A 54 -26.46 27.83 -4.54
CA VAL A 54 -27.05 27.00 -3.47
C VAL A 54 -26.50 27.38 -2.10
N ALA A 55 -27.37 27.38 -1.09
CA ALA A 55 -26.95 27.61 0.30
C ALA A 55 -26.24 26.38 0.90
N ASP A 56 -26.67 25.17 0.51
CA ASP A 56 -26.08 23.90 0.95
C ASP A 56 -25.67 23.07 -0.27
N LYS A 57 -24.40 22.64 -0.31
CA LYS A 57 -23.87 21.77 -1.39
C LYS A 57 -24.67 20.48 -1.54
N LYS A 58 -25.31 19.98 -0.47
CA LYS A 58 -26.16 18.78 -0.52
C LYS A 58 -27.41 18.97 -1.39
N GLN A 59 -27.75 20.19 -1.80
CA GLN A 59 -28.81 20.46 -2.76
C GLN A 59 -28.30 20.44 -4.21
N SER A 60 -26.98 20.54 -4.41
CA SER A 60 -26.34 20.49 -5.72
C SER A 60 -26.29 19.05 -6.24
N ARG A 61 -26.24 18.92 -7.56
CA ARG A 61 -26.01 17.66 -8.26
C ARG A 61 -24.57 17.20 -8.06
N ALA A 62 -24.35 15.90 -8.19
CA ALA A 62 -23.03 15.31 -8.14
C ALA A 62 -22.78 14.42 -9.36
N ILE A 63 -21.55 14.42 -9.84
CA ILE A 63 -21.04 13.54 -10.88
C ILE A 63 -20.37 12.31 -10.25
N VAL A 64 -20.52 11.17 -10.90
CA VAL A 64 -19.66 10.00 -10.74
C VAL A 64 -19.04 9.69 -12.11
N PRO A 65 -17.73 9.87 -12.30
CA PRO A 65 -17.06 9.64 -13.58
C PRO A 65 -16.84 8.14 -13.82
N ALA A 66 -17.93 7.41 -14.03
CA ALA A 66 -17.93 5.98 -14.23
C ALA A 66 -19.13 5.52 -15.07
N THR A 67 -19.07 4.26 -15.48
CA THR A 67 -20.18 3.50 -16.08
C THR A 67 -20.72 2.49 -15.08
N PHE A 68 -21.98 2.08 -15.24
CA PHE A 68 -22.68 1.28 -14.23
C PHE A 68 -23.41 0.08 -14.83
N SER A 69 -23.55 -0.98 -14.02
CA SER A 69 -24.41 -2.14 -14.34
C SER A 69 -25.87 -1.90 -13.94
N THR A 70 -26.12 -0.97 -13.02
CA THR A 70 -27.45 -0.52 -12.60
C THR A 70 -27.46 1.00 -12.39
N ALA A 71 -28.63 1.63 -12.40
CA ALA A 71 -28.77 3.07 -12.21
C ALA A 71 -28.55 3.54 -10.75
N TYR A 72 -27.49 3.06 -10.08
CA TYR A 72 -27.22 3.28 -8.66
C TYR A 72 -25.72 3.42 -8.35
N ALA A 73 -25.36 4.49 -7.64
CA ALA A 73 -24.00 4.89 -7.27
C ALA A 73 -23.42 4.04 -6.12
N LYS A 74 -23.09 2.78 -6.36
CA LYS A 74 -22.36 1.91 -5.41
C LYS A 74 -21.17 1.25 -6.09
N ASN A 75 -20.11 1.01 -5.32
CA ASN A 75 -18.87 0.42 -5.85
C ASN A 75 -19.13 -0.91 -6.60
N GLU A 76 -20.01 -1.77 -6.09
CA GLU A 76 -20.38 -3.05 -6.72
C GLU A 76 -21.12 -2.91 -8.06
N HIS A 77 -21.70 -1.74 -8.34
CA HIS A 77 -22.41 -1.45 -9.58
C HIS A 77 -21.54 -0.71 -10.59
N VAL A 78 -20.35 -0.25 -10.23
CA VAL A 78 -19.45 0.42 -11.17
C VAL A 78 -18.79 -0.63 -12.06
N THR A 79 -18.93 -0.49 -13.37
CA THR A 79 -18.30 -1.38 -14.36
C THR A 79 -16.94 -0.86 -14.83
N GLY A 80 -16.69 0.44 -14.71
CA GLY A 80 -15.38 1.05 -14.94
C GLY A 80 -15.41 2.57 -14.83
N LEU A 81 -14.29 3.18 -14.43
CA LEU A 81 -14.13 4.63 -14.34
C LEU A 81 -13.87 5.20 -15.73
N THR A 82 -14.38 6.39 -15.99
CA THR A 82 -14.25 7.14 -17.25
C THR A 82 -13.48 8.46 -17.08
N ALA A 83 -13.21 8.86 -15.84
CA ALA A 83 -12.24 9.90 -15.49
C ALA A 83 -11.71 9.65 -14.07
N MET A 84 -10.56 10.25 -13.77
CA MET A 84 -10.01 10.35 -12.42
C MET A 84 -10.23 11.77 -11.89
N VAL A 85 -10.70 11.91 -10.65
CA VAL A 85 -10.99 13.21 -10.04
C VAL A 85 -10.23 13.35 -8.73
N LEU A 86 -9.39 14.36 -8.65
CA LEU A 86 -8.71 14.76 -7.43
C LEU A 86 -9.58 15.79 -6.70
N ASP A 87 -9.93 15.53 -5.43
CA ASP A 87 -10.58 16.52 -4.54
C ASP A 87 -9.46 17.17 -3.73
N ILE A 88 -9.19 18.44 -3.99
CA ILE A 88 -8.04 19.17 -3.45
C ILE A 88 -8.49 20.05 -2.29
N GLU A 89 -7.88 19.84 -1.12
CA GLU A 89 -8.11 20.64 0.08
C GLU A 89 -6.97 20.49 1.10
N GLN A 90 -6.81 21.46 2.00
CA GLN A 90 -5.92 21.30 3.15
C GLN A 90 -6.45 20.21 4.10
N HIS A 91 -5.55 19.34 4.58
CA HIS A 91 -5.83 18.31 5.57
C HIS A 91 -5.18 18.66 6.92
N GLY A 92 -6.00 18.99 7.94
CA GLY A 92 -5.50 19.38 9.26
C GLY A 92 -4.53 20.56 9.18
N ASP A 93 -3.38 20.44 9.86
CA ASP A 93 -2.27 21.41 9.80
C ASP A 93 -1.31 21.16 8.61
N GLY A 94 -1.74 20.37 7.61
CA GLY A 94 -0.97 20.06 6.41
C GLY A 94 -0.76 21.26 5.48
N PRO A 95 -0.06 21.05 4.35
CA PRO A 95 0.22 22.11 3.39
C PRO A 95 -1.09 22.71 2.83
N GLN A 96 -1.08 24.00 2.56
CA GLN A 96 -2.15 24.63 1.79
C GLN A 96 -2.06 24.16 0.33
N PRO A 97 -3.19 23.87 -0.32
CA PRO A 97 -3.19 23.72 -1.76
C PRO A 97 -2.73 25.00 -2.43
N MET A 98 -2.06 24.88 -3.58
CA MET A 98 -1.73 26.04 -4.39
C MET A 98 -3.02 26.76 -4.83
N PRO A 99 -2.96 28.09 -5.05
CA PRO A 99 -4.05 28.85 -5.64
C PRO A 99 -4.57 28.20 -6.94
N VAL A 100 -5.85 28.48 -7.26
CA VAL A 100 -6.51 27.86 -8.41
C VAL A 100 -5.81 28.21 -9.73
N ASP A 101 -5.38 29.46 -9.89
CA ASP A 101 -4.73 29.93 -11.12
C ASP A 101 -3.34 29.28 -11.28
N ASP A 102 -2.54 29.21 -10.20
CA ASP A 102 -1.26 28.50 -10.20
C ASP A 102 -1.41 27.00 -10.51
N ALA A 103 -2.52 26.39 -10.06
CA ALA A 103 -2.85 25.00 -10.37
C ALA A 103 -3.18 24.81 -11.86
N ASP A 104 -3.87 25.77 -12.48
CA ASP A 104 -4.14 25.77 -13.94
C ASP A 104 -2.84 25.81 -14.74
N GLU A 105 -1.93 26.74 -14.41
CA GLU A 105 -0.62 26.86 -15.05
C GLU A 105 0.18 25.56 -14.94
N TYR A 106 0.29 25.00 -13.72
CA TYR A 106 0.98 23.73 -13.48
C TYR A 106 0.36 22.57 -14.26
N LEU A 107 -0.97 22.49 -14.33
CA LEU A 107 -1.67 21.42 -15.04
C LEU A 107 -1.55 21.58 -16.56
N ALA A 108 -1.53 22.81 -17.08
CA ALA A 108 -1.37 23.08 -18.50
C ALA A 108 -0.01 22.55 -19.03
N GLU A 109 1.05 22.64 -18.24
CA GLU A 109 2.38 22.11 -18.56
C GLU A 109 2.41 20.58 -18.73
N THR A 110 1.44 19.85 -18.17
CA THR A 110 1.36 18.39 -18.32
C THR A 110 0.97 17.94 -19.73
N GLY A 111 0.39 18.84 -20.54
CA GLY A 111 -0.20 18.50 -21.84
C GLY A 111 -1.49 17.67 -21.77
N LEU A 112 -1.97 17.33 -20.56
CA LEU A 112 -3.18 16.56 -20.37
C LEU A 112 -4.44 17.41 -20.54
N SER A 113 -5.50 16.79 -21.03
CA SER A 113 -6.85 17.30 -20.89
C SER A 113 -7.26 17.28 -19.41
N PHE A 114 -7.83 18.38 -18.91
CA PHE A 114 -8.40 18.44 -17.57
C PHE A 114 -9.53 19.46 -17.47
N ALA A 115 -10.35 19.30 -16.43
CA ALA A 115 -11.26 20.33 -15.97
C ALA A 115 -11.03 20.58 -14.48
N LEU A 116 -10.75 21.84 -14.15
CA LEU A 116 -10.56 22.31 -12.78
C LEU A 116 -11.74 23.21 -12.39
N TRP A 117 -12.37 22.95 -11.25
CA TRP A 117 -13.36 23.89 -10.71
C TRP A 117 -13.31 24.04 -9.19
N SER A 118 -13.52 25.27 -8.72
CA SER A 118 -13.61 25.56 -7.30
C SER A 118 -14.88 24.98 -6.67
N THR A 119 -14.78 24.60 -5.39
CA THR A 119 -15.89 24.05 -4.62
C THR A 119 -16.66 25.14 -3.88
N LEU A 120 -17.87 24.85 -3.38
CA LEU A 120 -18.66 25.76 -2.54
C LEU A 120 -17.86 26.36 -1.37
N SER A 121 -16.97 25.55 -0.78
CA SER A 121 -16.15 25.92 0.38
C SER A 121 -14.83 26.60 0.01
N ASN A 122 -14.52 26.78 -1.28
CA ASN A 122 -13.31 27.47 -1.72
C ASN A 122 -13.22 28.87 -1.12
N ARG A 123 -12.04 29.28 -0.68
CA ARG A 123 -11.70 30.67 -0.31
C ARG A 123 -10.29 30.98 -0.84
N PRO A 124 -9.96 32.25 -1.14
CA PRO A 124 -8.62 32.61 -1.62
C PRO A 124 -7.47 32.15 -0.71
N LYS A 125 -7.69 32.15 0.62
CA LYS A 125 -6.68 31.72 1.61
C LYS A 125 -6.72 30.22 1.95
N THR A 126 -7.79 29.53 1.58
CA THR A 126 -7.96 28.09 1.79
C THR A 126 -8.55 27.48 0.52
N PRO A 127 -7.72 27.35 -0.54
CA PRO A 127 -8.18 26.87 -1.83
C PRO A 127 -8.78 25.47 -1.71
N ARG A 128 -9.93 25.26 -2.36
CA ARG A 128 -10.62 23.98 -2.44
C ARG A 128 -11.24 23.81 -3.80
N TYR A 129 -10.71 22.90 -4.59
CA TYR A 129 -11.11 22.68 -5.97
C TYR A 129 -11.02 21.20 -6.34
N ARG A 130 -11.55 20.88 -7.51
CA ARG A 130 -11.45 19.55 -8.11
C ARG A 130 -10.68 19.63 -9.39
N VAL A 131 -9.91 18.58 -9.69
CA VAL A 131 -9.27 18.40 -10.99
C VAL A 131 -9.74 17.07 -11.56
N LEU A 132 -10.42 17.11 -12.70
CA LEU A 132 -10.91 15.93 -13.42
C LEU A 132 -10.06 15.69 -14.65
N PHE A 133 -9.53 14.48 -14.80
CA PHE A 133 -8.80 14.02 -15.97
C PHE A 133 -9.60 12.93 -16.69
N PRO A 134 -10.07 13.15 -17.92
CA PRO A 134 -10.82 12.15 -18.66
C PRO A 134 -9.92 10.97 -19.06
N LEU A 135 -10.51 9.77 -19.11
CA LEU A 135 -9.84 8.53 -19.52
C LEU A 135 -10.23 8.15 -20.94
N ASP A 136 -9.26 7.81 -21.78
CA ASP A 136 -9.46 7.43 -23.19
C ASP A 136 -10.19 6.09 -23.40
N GLY A 137 -10.36 5.35 -22.30
CA GLY A 137 -11.07 4.10 -22.16
C GLY A 137 -11.72 3.99 -20.76
N VAL A 138 -11.88 2.76 -20.27
CA VAL A 138 -12.41 2.52 -18.91
C VAL A 138 -11.35 1.91 -18.01
N LEU A 139 -11.15 2.48 -16.82
CA LEU A 139 -10.27 1.90 -15.81
C LEU A 139 -11.07 0.88 -14.96
N PRO A 140 -10.62 -0.38 -14.85
CA PRO A 140 -11.32 -1.37 -14.04
C PRO A 140 -11.44 -0.98 -12.55
N PRO A 141 -12.57 -1.24 -11.87
CA PRO A 141 -12.79 -0.83 -10.48
C PRO A 141 -11.74 -1.31 -9.48
N HIS A 142 -11.14 -2.48 -9.72
CA HIS A 142 -10.10 -3.04 -8.85
C HIS A 142 -8.77 -2.28 -8.93
N ASN A 143 -8.52 -1.54 -10.01
CA ASN A 143 -7.28 -0.76 -10.19
C ASN A 143 -7.35 0.64 -9.57
N VAL A 144 -8.55 1.12 -9.22
CA VAL A 144 -8.82 2.53 -8.88
C VAL A 144 -7.90 3.07 -7.80
N LYS A 145 -7.77 2.37 -6.68
CA LYS A 145 -6.99 2.86 -5.53
C LYS A 145 -5.51 3.05 -5.89
N ARG A 146 -4.92 2.08 -6.60
CA ARG A 146 -3.51 2.13 -7.01
C ARG A 146 -3.31 3.14 -8.14
N ALA A 147 -4.25 3.23 -9.09
CA ALA A 147 -4.20 4.23 -10.15
C ALA A 147 -4.23 5.66 -9.60
N TYR A 148 -5.08 5.96 -8.61
CA TYR A 148 -5.04 7.25 -7.92
C TYR A 148 -3.68 7.51 -7.27
N GLY A 149 -3.10 6.50 -6.59
CA GLY A 149 -1.76 6.61 -6.05
C GLY A 149 -0.69 6.96 -7.09
N LEU A 150 -0.75 6.34 -8.27
CA LEU A 150 0.13 6.62 -9.41
C LEU A 150 -0.03 8.06 -9.92
N LEU A 151 -1.27 8.50 -10.13
CA LEU A 151 -1.57 9.85 -10.59
C LEU A 151 -1.07 10.89 -9.58
N THR A 152 -1.37 10.71 -8.29
CA THR A 152 -0.94 11.66 -7.25
C THR A 152 0.58 11.67 -7.05
N ALA A 153 1.25 10.53 -7.25
CA ALA A 153 2.71 10.46 -7.20
C ALA A 153 3.37 11.13 -8.42
N SER A 154 2.64 11.25 -9.54
CA SER A 154 3.13 11.91 -10.75
C SER A 154 2.84 13.42 -10.75
N LEU A 155 1.91 13.86 -9.90
CA LEU A 155 1.58 15.27 -9.68
C LEU A 155 2.02 15.69 -8.28
N GLU A 156 3.34 15.75 -8.06
CA GLU A 156 3.95 15.89 -6.73
C GLU A 156 3.38 17.06 -5.90
N THR A 157 3.05 18.17 -6.57
CA THR A 157 2.44 19.36 -5.95
C THR A 157 1.11 19.07 -5.24
N PHE A 158 0.38 18.04 -5.68
CA PHE A 158 -0.90 17.66 -5.10
C PHE A 158 -0.81 16.53 -4.05
N ALA A 159 0.33 15.84 -3.92
CA ALA A 159 0.44 14.63 -3.10
C ALA A 159 0.06 14.81 -1.62
N GLY A 160 0.24 16.02 -1.06
CA GLY A 160 -0.10 16.36 0.33
C GLY A 160 -1.49 16.96 0.54
N VAL A 161 -2.24 17.23 -0.53
CA VAL A 161 -3.50 18.00 -0.49
C VAL A 161 -4.69 17.31 -1.16
N VAL A 162 -4.49 16.11 -1.70
CA VAL A 162 -5.59 15.29 -2.26
C VAL A 162 -6.31 14.54 -1.14
N ASP A 163 -7.63 14.61 -1.08
CA ASP A 163 -8.45 13.75 -0.21
C ASP A 163 -8.41 12.30 -0.71
N THR A 164 -7.50 11.50 -0.13
CA THR A 164 -7.34 10.08 -0.47
C THR A 164 -8.56 9.22 -0.11
N SER A 165 -9.51 9.73 0.70
CA SER A 165 -10.79 9.06 0.94
C SER A 165 -11.66 8.99 -0.32
N CYS A 166 -11.32 9.77 -1.36
CA CYS A 166 -11.95 9.74 -2.66
C CYS A 166 -11.56 8.54 -3.53
N PHE A 167 -10.56 7.72 -3.15
CA PHE A 167 -9.94 6.72 -4.03
C PHE A 167 -10.76 5.42 -4.15
N HIS A 168 -12.02 5.55 -4.55
CA HIS A 168 -12.94 4.44 -4.80
C HIS A 168 -13.88 4.73 -5.96
N ALA A 169 -14.39 3.66 -6.59
CA ALA A 169 -14.99 3.74 -7.92
C ALA A 169 -16.30 4.53 -8.00
N ALA A 170 -17.14 4.48 -6.97
CA ALA A 170 -18.41 5.19 -6.92
C ALA A 170 -18.34 6.56 -6.22
N ARG A 171 -17.15 7.18 -6.14
CA ARG A 171 -17.00 8.49 -5.48
C ARG A 171 -17.83 9.55 -6.20
N LEU A 172 -18.66 10.24 -5.42
CA LEU A 172 -19.47 11.36 -5.85
C LEU A 172 -18.68 12.66 -5.69
N PHE A 173 -18.67 13.49 -6.73
CA PHE A 173 -18.08 14.82 -6.71
C PHE A 173 -19.15 15.85 -7.03
N PHE A 174 -19.29 16.89 -6.21
CA PHE A 174 -20.28 17.94 -6.50
C PHE A 174 -19.93 18.67 -7.79
N LEU A 175 -20.94 18.81 -8.66
CA LEU A 175 -20.85 19.72 -9.80
C LEU A 175 -20.76 21.17 -9.33
N PRO A 176 -20.29 22.09 -10.19
CA PRO A 176 -20.08 23.50 -9.85
C PRO A 176 -21.26 24.12 -9.12
N CYS A 177 -20.98 24.63 -7.92
CA CYS A 177 -21.96 25.32 -7.11
C CYS A 177 -21.29 26.37 -6.23
N VAL A 178 -22.01 27.46 -5.98
CA VAL A 178 -21.52 28.64 -5.26
C VAL A 178 -22.56 29.13 -4.26
N SER A 179 -22.09 29.75 -3.17
CA SER A 179 -22.99 30.33 -2.17
C SER A 179 -23.65 31.59 -2.72
N PRO A 180 -24.91 31.89 -2.34
CA PRO A 180 -25.54 33.15 -2.72
C PRO A 180 -24.67 34.36 -2.35
N GLY A 181 -24.50 35.28 -3.28
CA GLY A 181 -23.69 36.49 -3.09
C GLY A 181 -22.17 36.29 -3.22
N ARG A 182 -21.72 35.10 -3.63
CA ARG A 182 -20.31 34.77 -3.87
C ARG A 182 -20.04 34.28 -5.30
N GLU A 183 -20.94 34.56 -6.23
CA GLU A 183 -20.91 34.08 -7.61
C GLU A 183 -19.59 34.46 -8.31
N GLY A 184 -19.07 35.65 -8.04
CA GLY A 184 -17.79 36.13 -8.57
C GLY A 184 -16.54 35.45 -7.99
N GLU A 185 -16.68 34.59 -6.98
CA GLU A 185 -15.57 33.80 -6.41
C GLU A 185 -15.49 32.38 -7.01
N TYR A 186 -16.40 32.02 -7.90
CA TYR A 186 -16.30 30.78 -8.63
C TYR A 186 -15.21 30.86 -9.69
N THR A 187 -14.38 29.83 -9.76
CA THR A 187 -13.25 29.76 -10.68
C THR A 187 -13.27 28.41 -11.36
N MET A 188 -13.03 28.42 -12.67
CA MET A 188 -13.01 27.24 -13.52
C MET A 188 -11.96 27.43 -14.61
N HIS A 189 -11.11 26.43 -14.76
CA HIS A 189 -10.09 26.36 -15.79
C HIS A 189 -10.12 24.99 -16.45
N ALA A 190 -9.63 24.89 -17.67
CA ALA A 190 -9.57 23.62 -18.37
C ALA A 190 -8.57 23.67 -19.52
N ASN A 191 -7.81 22.59 -19.69
CA ASN A 191 -7.23 22.24 -20.97
C ASN A 191 -8.19 21.28 -21.69
N VAL A 192 -8.83 21.75 -22.76
CA VAL A 192 -9.84 20.98 -23.50
C VAL A 192 -9.22 20.09 -24.58
N TYR A 193 -8.08 20.51 -25.13
CA TYR A 193 -7.48 19.93 -26.33
C TYR A 193 -6.17 19.18 -26.04
N GLY A 194 -5.94 18.80 -24.79
CA GLY A 194 -4.81 17.97 -24.38
C GLY A 194 -5.07 16.47 -24.47
N GLU A 195 -4.07 15.67 -24.12
CA GLU A 195 -4.16 14.21 -24.12
C GLU A 195 -5.01 13.68 -22.97
N TRP A 196 -5.83 12.66 -23.23
CA TRP A 196 -6.59 11.99 -22.18
C TRP A 196 -5.69 10.98 -21.46
N LEU A 197 -5.97 10.72 -20.19
CA LEU A 197 -5.24 9.68 -19.47
C LEU A 197 -5.51 8.31 -20.11
N ARG A 198 -4.44 7.57 -20.39
CA ARG A 198 -4.52 6.24 -20.99
C ARG A 198 -4.92 5.19 -19.96
N ALA A 199 -6.16 4.68 -20.06
CA ALA A 199 -6.72 3.77 -19.07
C ALA A 199 -5.99 2.42 -19.03
N ASP A 200 -5.55 1.93 -20.20
CA ASP A 200 -4.75 0.71 -20.35
C ASP A 200 -3.37 0.86 -19.70
N ARG A 201 -2.66 1.98 -19.93
CA ARG A 201 -1.36 2.25 -19.32
C ARG A 201 -1.42 2.36 -17.80
N LEU A 202 -2.47 2.99 -17.28
CA LEU A 202 -2.72 3.00 -15.84
C LEU A 202 -2.93 1.58 -15.31
N ALA A 203 -3.71 0.75 -16.01
CA ALA A 203 -3.92 -0.64 -15.62
C ALA A 203 -2.63 -1.49 -15.69
N GLU A 204 -1.83 -1.33 -16.74
CA GLU A 204 -0.53 -1.98 -16.90
C GLU A 204 0.44 -1.59 -15.78
N ALA A 205 0.51 -0.30 -15.45
CA ALA A 205 1.35 0.20 -14.36
C ALA A 205 0.92 -0.33 -12.99
N VAL A 206 -0.41 -0.43 -12.75
CA VAL A 206 -0.95 -1.06 -11.54
C VAL A 206 -0.54 -2.53 -11.47
N GLN A 207 -0.69 -3.28 -12.56
CA GLN A 207 -0.32 -4.70 -12.62
C GLN A 207 1.18 -4.91 -12.38
N ALA A 208 2.04 -4.05 -12.95
CA ALA A 208 3.49 -4.13 -12.77
C ALA A 208 3.90 -3.94 -11.30
N ILE A 209 3.24 -3.02 -10.58
CA ILE A 209 3.47 -2.83 -9.14
C ILE A 209 3.05 -4.08 -8.36
N GLU A 210 1.86 -4.62 -8.65
CA GLU A 210 1.36 -5.83 -7.97
C GLU A 210 2.27 -7.04 -8.20
N ASP A 211 2.79 -7.18 -9.41
CA ASP A 211 3.71 -8.25 -9.78
C ASP A 211 5.06 -8.10 -9.10
N ASP A 212 5.57 -6.88 -8.94
CA ASP A 212 6.78 -6.62 -8.18
C ASP A 212 6.60 -6.91 -6.68
N GLU A 213 5.50 -6.43 -6.07
CA GLU A 213 5.16 -6.72 -4.66
C GLU A 213 5.06 -8.23 -4.42
N ARG A 214 4.42 -8.97 -5.33
CA ARG A 214 4.30 -10.43 -5.26
C ARG A 214 5.66 -11.11 -5.36
N ARG A 215 6.50 -10.73 -6.33
CA ARG A 215 7.87 -11.26 -6.48
C ARG A 215 8.72 -10.99 -5.23
N GLN A 216 8.65 -9.78 -4.67
CA GLN A 216 9.37 -9.43 -3.45
C GLN A 216 8.88 -10.26 -2.24
N ALA A 217 7.56 -10.46 -2.10
CA ALA A 217 6.99 -11.27 -1.04
C ALA A 217 7.41 -12.75 -1.16
N GLU A 218 7.39 -13.32 -2.37
CA GLU A 218 7.84 -14.68 -2.64
C GLU A 218 9.34 -14.85 -2.37
N ALA A 219 10.18 -13.93 -2.84
CA ALA A 219 11.61 -13.95 -2.58
C ALA A 219 11.92 -13.87 -1.07
N LYS A 220 11.16 -13.04 -0.32
CA LYS A 220 11.28 -12.96 1.14
C LYS A 220 10.90 -14.28 1.81
N ARG A 221 9.81 -14.93 1.39
CA ARG A 221 9.38 -16.26 1.90
C ARG A 221 10.44 -17.32 1.61
N GLN A 222 10.97 -17.37 0.38
CA GLN A 222 12.02 -18.31 0.01
C GLN A 222 13.29 -18.12 0.84
N ARG A 223 13.72 -16.86 1.07
CA ARG A 223 14.88 -16.56 1.93
C ARG A 223 14.69 -17.01 3.38
N VAL A 224 13.48 -16.88 3.93
CA VAL A 224 13.17 -17.36 5.28
C VAL A 224 13.25 -18.88 5.33
N ASN A 225 12.59 -19.57 4.39
CA ASN A 225 12.58 -21.02 4.31
C ASN A 225 14.00 -21.60 4.13
N GLN A 226 14.84 -20.99 3.27
CA GLN A 226 16.23 -21.40 3.10
C GLN A 226 17.06 -21.20 4.37
N ARG A 227 16.86 -20.09 5.11
CA ARG A 227 17.57 -19.83 6.37
C ARG A 227 17.18 -20.85 7.46
N GLU A 228 15.91 -21.23 7.52
CA GLU A 228 15.41 -22.26 8.44
C GLU A 228 15.94 -23.64 8.09
N TYR A 229 15.87 -24.04 6.81
CA TYR A 229 16.44 -25.30 6.33
C TYR A 229 17.94 -25.40 6.64
N ASN A 230 18.71 -24.38 6.29
CA ASN A 230 20.15 -24.32 6.59
C ASN A 230 20.42 -24.24 8.10
N GLY A 231 19.48 -23.76 8.91
CA GLY A 231 19.60 -23.76 10.37
C GLY A 231 19.44 -25.17 10.92
N ASN A 232 18.41 -25.87 10.47
CA ASN A 232 18.12 -27.25 10.87
C ASN A 232 19.23 -28.20 10.42
N SER A 233 19.78 -28.04 9.21
CA SER A 233 20.91 -28.84 8.73
C SER A 233 22.17 -28.67 9.60
N VAL A 234 22.51 -27.44 10.04
CA VAL A 234 23.66 -27.20 10.93
C VAL A 234 23.43 -27.79 12.32
N ILE A 235 22.21 -27.68 12.85
CA ILE A 235 21.85 -28.28 14.14
C ILE A 235 21.96 -29.81 14.07
N GLN A 236 21.44 -30.42 13.00
CA GLN A 236 21.52 -31.85 12.79
C GLN A 236 22.97 -32.33 12.69
N SER A 237 23.79 -31.67 11.86
CA SER A 237 25.22 -32.02 11.73
C SER A 237 25.97 -31.88 13.06
N PHE A 238 25.62 -30.91 13.91
CA PHE A 238 26.21 -30.78 15.24
C PHE A 238 25.78 -31.93 16.15
N ASN A 239 24.48 -32.24 16.20
CA ASN A 239 23.95 -33.33 17.02
C ASN A 239 24.56 -34.69 16.66
N GLU A 240 24.82 -34.94 15.38
CA GLU A 240 25.44 -36.19 14.90
C GLU A 240 26.91 -36.33 15.30
N GLN A 241 27.64 -35.22 15.46
CA GLN A 241 29.08 -35.23 15.73
C GLN A 241 29.44 -34.95 17.21
N ALA A 242 28.53 -34.35 17.96
CA ALA A 242 28.81 -33.88 19.31
C ALA A 242 28.84 -35.04 20.34
N ASP A 243 29.89 -35.08 21.16
CA ASP A 243 29.94 -35.91 22.36
C ASP A 243 29.40 -35.10 23.56
N ILE A 244 28.20 -35.44 24.03
CA ILE A 244 27.56 -34.74 25.14
C ILE A 244 28.37 -34.88 26.44
N ALA A 245 29.08 -35.99 26.67
CA ALA A 245 29.91 -36.14 27.86
C ALA A 245 31.03 -35.10 27.88
N GLN A 246 31.70 -34.90 26.74
CA GLN A 246 32.73 -33.87 26.58
C GLN A 246 32.16 -32.46 26.74
N LEU A 247 30.96 -32.19 26.19
CA LEU A 247 30.29 -30.89 26.40
C LEU A 247 30.04 -30.64 27.89
N LEU A 248 29.48 -31.62 28.61
CA LEU A 248 29.24 -31.50 30.04
C LEU A 248 30.54 -31.25 30.83
N GLU A 249 31.61 -31.98 30.53
CA GLU A 249 32.91 -31.80 31.17
C GLU A 249 33.50 -30.40 30.91
N GLN A 250 33.46 -29.92 29.67
CA GLN A 250 33.93 -28.58 29.29
C GLN A 250 33.16 -27.46 30.00
N ALA A 251 31.87 -27.68 30.29
CA ALA A 251 31.04 -26.77 31.06
C ALA A 251 31.19 -26.91 32.59
N GLY A 252 32.08 -27.79 33.06
CA GLY A 252 32.40 -27.97 34.48
C GLY A 252 31.51 -28.97 35.22
N TYR A 253 30.66 -29.72 34.52
CA TYR A 253 29.93 -30.83 35.12
C TYR A 253 30.87 -31.98 35.42
N ARG A 254 30.63 -32.70 36.52
CA ARG A 254 31.51 -33.79 36.97
C ARG A 254 30.78 -35.11 36.97
N ARG A 255 31.39 -36.14 36.38
CA ARG A 255 30.82 -37.49 36.35
C ARG A 255 30.88 -38.14 37.74
N ARG A 256 29.76 -38.70 38.18
CA ARG A 256 29.61 -39.45 39.45
C ARG A 256 28.81 -40.72 39.17
N GLY A 257 29.53 -41.82 38.93
CA GLY A 257 28.91 -43.09 38.49
C GLY A 257 28.22 -42.92 37.13
N LYS A 258 26.93 -43.25 37.05
CA LYS A 258 26.11 -43.13 35.83
C LYS A 258 25.49 -41.74 35.62
N LYS A 259 25.68 -40.80 36.56
CA LYS A 259 25.06 -39.48 36.54
C LYS A 259 26.10 -38.36 36.53
N TRP A 260 25.65 -37.16 36.18
CA TRP A 260 26.47 -35.94 36.19
C TRP A 260 26.03 -34.97 37.28
N LEU A 261 27.02 -34.37 37.93
CA LEU A 261 26.85 -33.35 38.97
C LEU A 261 27.06 -31.96 38.35
N SER A 262 26.08 -31.08 38.58
CA SER A 262 26.11 -29.69 38.12
C SER A 262 27.19 -28.86 38.84
N PRO A 263 27.90 -27.94 38.14
CA PRO A 263 28.87 -27.05 38.76
C PRO A 263 28.24 -26.09 39.78
N SER A 264 26.94 -25.80 39.67
CA SER A 264 26.18 -24.96 40.61
C SER A 264 25.43 -25.76 41.67
N SER A 265 25.68 -27.08 41.79
CA SER A 265 25.00 -27.93 42.77
C SER A 265 25.43 -27.60 44.20
N HIS A 266 24.48 -27.25 45.06
CA HIS A 266 24.70 -27.01 46.48
C HIS A 266 24.48 -28.27 47.34
N SER A 267 23.62 -29.20 46.89
CA SER A 267 23.31 -30.44 47.61
C SER A 267 24.34 -31.55 47.40
N GLY A 268 25.22 -31.41 46.40
CA GLY A 268 26.18 -32.44 46.01
C GLY A 268 25.56 -33.67 45.32
N ILE A 269 24.25 -33.68 45.10
CA ILE A 269 23.52 -34.81 44.48
C ILE A 269 23.64 -34.72 42.94
N PRO A 270 24.10 -35.78 42.24
CA PRO A 270 24.11 -35.80 40.77
C PRO A 270 22.70 -35.91 40.18
N GLY A 271 22.32 -34.96 39.33
CA GLY A 271 20.94 -34.79 38.84
C GLY A 271 20.75 -35.05 37.34
N ILE A 272 21.82 -35.19 36.56
CA ILE A 272 21.74 -35.34 35.10
C ILE A 272 22.00 -36.79 34.69
N VAL A 273 21.10 -37.33 33.89
CA VAL A 273 21.16 -38.68 33.30
C VAL A 273 21.33 -38.53 31.79
N GLN A 274 22.25 -39.31 31.22
CA GLN A 274 22.46 -39.39 29.77
C GLN A 274 21.84 -40.69 29.26
N PHE A 275 21.04 -40.61 28.20
CA PHE A 275 20.38 -41.75 27.57
C PHE A 275 21.12 -42.27 26.34
N GLU A 276 20.97 -43.56 26.06
CA GLU A 276 21.35 -44.17 24.78
C GLU A 276 20.45 -43.58 23.69
N GLY A 277 21.03 -42.75 22.82
CA GLY A 277 20.27 -41.92 21.86
C GLY A 277 20.67 -40.44 21.85
N GLY A 278 21.67 -40.03 22.65
CA GLY A 278 22.27 -38.69 22.52
C GLY A 278 21.41 -37.57 23.11
N ARG A 279 20.68 -37.85 24.19
CA ARG A 279 19.94 -36.83 24.96
C ARG A 279 20.28 -36.92 26.44
N VAL A 280 20.13 -35.81 27.14
CA VAL A 280 20.30 -35.74 28.60
C VAL A 280 19.04 -35.22 29.26
N PHE A 281 18.76 -35.71 30.46
CA PHE A 281 17.65 -35.27 31.30
C PHE A 281 18.17 -34.85 32.65
N CYS A 282 17.73 -33.68 33.11
CA CYS A 282 18.09 -33.13 34.41
C CYS A 282 16.90 -33.17 35.36
N HIS A 283 17.09 -33.73 36.55
CA HIS A 283 16.07 -33.79 37.60
C HIS A 283 15.96 -32.50 38.42
N HIS A 284 16.87 -31.53 38.23
CA HIS A 284 16.97 -30.34 39.07
C HIS A 284 16.44 -29.11 38.34
N THR A 285 15.33 -28.55 38.79
CA THR A 285 14.65 -27.40 38.15
C THR A 285 15.50 -26.13 38.11
N SER A 286 16.49 -26.00 38.99
CA SER A 286 17.41 -24.87 39.04
C SER A 286 18.59 -24.97 38.07
N ASP A 287 18.76 -26.11 37.40
CA ASP A 287 19.87 -26.33 36.47
C ASP A 287 19.51 -25.81 35.06
N PRO A 288 20.44 -25.17 34.33
CA PRO A 288 20.20 -24.70 32.97
C PRO A 288 19.73 -25.79 31.99
N LEU A 289 20.08 -27.06 32.22
CA LEU A 289 19.70 -28.20 31.41
C LEU A 289 18.37 -28.85 31.81
N TYR A 290 17.64 -28.27 32.78
CA TYR A 290 16.31 -28.74 33.12
C TYR A 290 15.36 -28.62 31.93
N ASP A 291 14.80 -29.76 31.51
CA ASP A 291 13.72 -29.84 30.53
C ASP A 291 12.91 -31.12 30.79
N PRO A 292 11.58 -31.05 30.92
CA PRO A 292 10.74 -32.22 31.16
C PRO A 292 10.81 -33.27 30.03
N HIS A 293 11.27 -32.91 28.83
CA HIS A 293 11.40 -33.81 27.68
C HIS A 293 12.86 -34.23 27.39
N GLY A 294 13.81 -33.77 28.23
CA GLY A 294 15.24 -33.88 27.97
C GLY A 294 15.72 -32.98 26.83
N VAL A 295 17.03 -32.80 26.73
CA VAL A 295 17.68 -31.92 25.75
C VAL A 295 18.68 -32.69 24.90
N ASP A 296 18.79 -32.33 23.62
CA ASP A 296 19.81 -32.87 22.71
C ASP A 296 21.17 -32.16 22.85
N ALA A 297 22.18 -32.61 22.10
CA ALA A 297 23.52 -32.04 22.19
C ALA A 297 23.57 -30.55 21.84
N PHE A 298 22.84 -30.12 20.81
CA PHE A 298 22.74 -28.73 20.38
C PHE A 298 22.08 -27.87 21.46
N GLU A 299 21.05 -28.37 22.13
CA GLU A 299 20.38 -27.68 23.23
C GLU A 299 21.27 -27.58 24.46
N VAL A 300 22.07 -28.61 24.76
CA VAL A 300 23.14 -28.53 25.77
C VAL A 300 24.12 -27.41 25.41
N PHE A 301 24.60 -27.39 24.17
CA PHE A 301 25.51 -26.35 23.68
C PHE A 301 24.89 -24.94 23.76
N ALA A 302 23.64 -24.78 23.34
CA ALA A 302 22.94 -23.50 23.36
C ALA A 302 22.69 -23.01 24.80
N ARG A 303 22.27 -23.89 25.71
CA ARG A 303 21.95 -23.52 27.10
C ARG A 303 23.20 -23.15 27.90
N LEU A 304 24.29 -23.90 27.75
CA LEU A 304 25.49 -23.71 28.56
C LEU A 304 26.40 -22.58 28.07
N TRP A 305 26.50 -22.34 26.76
CA TRP A 305 27.40 -21.31 26.21
C TRP A 305 26.70 -20.11 25.56
N HIS A 306 25.39 -20.20 25.30
CA HIS A 306 24.64 -19.14 24.62
C HIS A 306 23.38 -18.70 25.39
N GLY A 307 23.25 -19.07 26.67
CA GLY A 307 22.12 -18.68 27.51
C GLY A 307 20.76 -19.17 27.01
N GLY A 308 20.75 -20.28 26.25
CA GLY A 308 19.56 -20.83 25.60
C GLY A 308 19.19 -20.15 24.27
N ASP A 309 19.94 -19.12 23.83
CA ASP A 309 19.68 -18.44 22.56
C ASP A 309 20.13 -19.31 21.38
N ARG A 310 19.16 -20.05 20.83
CA ARG A 310 19.36 -20.93 19.66
C ARG A 310 19.92 -20.19 18.45
N ARG A 311 19.58 -18.91 18.24
CA ARG A 311 20.11 -18.13 17.09
C ARG A 311 21.59 -17.84 17.27
N LYS A 312 22.00 -17.43 18.48
CA LYS A 312 23.43 -17.22 18.80
C LYS A 312 24.23 -18.52 18.69
N ALA A 313 23.66 -19.64 19.14
CA ALA A 313 24.29 -20.95 19.02
C ALA A 313 24.49 -21.40 17.56
N VAL A 314 23.47 -21.32 16.71
CA VAL A 314 23.60 -21.62 15.27
C VAL A 314 24.64 -20.71 14.60
N ALA A 315 24.67 -19.43 14.95
CA ALA A 315 25.67 -18.48 14.42
C ALA A 315 27.11 -18.79 14.88
N ALA A 316 27.28 -19.33 16.10
CA ALA A 316 28.59 -19.78 16.58
C ALA A 316 29.06 -21.03 15.82
N LEU A 317 28.17 -22.00 15.58
CA LEU A 317 28.49 -23.21 14.82
C LEU A 317 28.87 -22.91 13.37
N ARG A 318 28.12 -22.04 12.69
CA ARG A 318 28.44 -21.63 11.31
C ARG A 318 29.82 -20.99 11.17
N ARG A 319 30.29 -20.27 12.19
CA ARG A 319 31.64 -19.67 12.19
C ARG A 319 32.74 -20.71 12.40
N LYS A 320 32.49 -21.77 13.16
CA LYS A 320 33.47 -22.86 13.39
C LYS A 320 33.65 -23.77 12.18
N VAL A 321 32.64 -23.92 11.33
CA VAL A 321 32.71 -24.73 10.09
C VAL A 321 33.45 -23.99 8.96
N ALA A 322 33.55 -22.67 9.05
CA ALA A 322 34.20 -21.83 8.02
C ALA A 322 35.69 -21.50 8.32
N ALA A 323 36.25 -22.02 9.42
CA ALA A 323 37.63 -21.81 9.86
C ALA A 323 38.38 -23.15 9.84
#